data_AF-A0A7X4K9C8-F1
#
_entry.id   AF-A0A7X4K9C8-F1
#
_cell.length_a   1.000
_cell.length_b   1.000
_cell.length_c   1.000
_cell.angle_alpha   90.00
_cell.angle_beta   90.00
_cell.angle_gamma   90.00
#
_symmetry.space_group_name_H-M   'P 1'
#
loop_
_entity.id
_entity.type
_entity.pdbx_description
1 polymer ?
#
loop_
_entity_poly.entity_id
_entity_poly.type
_entity_poly.pdbx_seq_one_letter_code
_entity_poly.pdbx_strand_id
1 'polypeptide(L)'
;MSNFGFKKTAEGAGEVKGKAIDVTGLPSGPIALDPAREQEAVQRGEALGFTDRGQQRRGGRRKRPAPPPSQTIYIRAPQELAEWFESYTEQQGHRALWQSIQDFRDMVENSRSS
;
A
#
# COMPACT_ATOMS: atom_id res chain seq x y z
N MET A 1 12.64 -7.61 28.12
CA MET A 1 11.20 -7.45 28.46
C MET A 1 10.62 -6.30 27.65
N SER A 2 9.83 -6.59 26.62
CA SER A 2 8.89 -5.65 25.99
C SER A 2 7.90 -6.47 25.16
N ASN A 3 6.73 -6.72 25.75
CA ASN A 3 5.62 -7.42 25.13
C ASN A 3 4.81 -6.41 24.30
N PHE A 4 4.66 -6.63 22.99
CA PHE A 4 3.65 -5.95 22.19
C PHE A 4 2.26 -6.43 22.61
N GLY A 5 1.56 -5.62 23.40
CA GLY A 5 0.22 -5.90 23.90
C GLY A 5 -0.87 -5.43 22.94
N PHE A 6 -1.40 -6.33 22.11
CA PHE A 6 -2.75 -6.16 21.59
C PHE A 6 -3.73 -6.41 22.74
N LYS A 7 -4.13 -5.34 23.44
CA LYS A 7 -5.22 -5.43 24.43
C LYS A 7 -6.52 -5.73 23.69
N LYS A 8 -6.94 -6.99 23.76
CA LYS A 8 -8.32 -7.41 23.51
C LYS A 8 -9.18 -6.72 24.57
N THR A 9 -9.95 -5.71 24.19
CA THR A 9 -11.05 -5.20 25.03
C THR A 9 -12.13 -6.27 25.07
N ALA A 10 -12.06 -7.12 26.09
CA ALA A 10 -13.19 -7.87 26.55
C ALA A 10 -14.10 -6.92 27.36
N GLU A 11 -15.38 -6.97 27.00
CA GLU A 11 -16.56 -6.58 27.80
C GLU A 11 -16.82 -5.09 28.00
N GLY A 12 -17.97 -4.67 27.46
CA GLY A 12 -18.51 -3.32 27.61
C GLY A 12 -19.51 -2.89 26.54
N ALA A 13 -20.17 -3.80 25.83
CA ALA A 13 -21.37 -3.47 25.07
C ALA A 13 -22.56 -4.12 25.78
N GLY A 14 -23.05 -3.41 26.80
CA GLY A 14 -24.33 -3.69 27.41
C GLY A 14 -25.42 -3.81 26.34
N GLU A 15 -26.15 -4.90 26.46
CA GLU A 15 -27.43 -5.25 25.86
C GLU A 15 -28.20 -4.09 25.19
N VAL A 16 -27.84 -3.77 23.95
CA VAL A 16 -28.83 -3.31 22.98
C VAL A 16 -29.26 -4.56 22.25
N LYS A 17 -30.37 -5.18 22.71
CA LYS A 17 -31.20 -6.05 21.86
C LYS A 17 -31.79 -5.21 20.73
N GLY A 18 -30.92 -4.69 19.86
CA GLY A 18 -31.30 -4.33 18.51
C GLY A 18 -31.67 -5.63 17.86
N LYS A 19 -32.93 -5.74 17.41
CA LYS A 19 -33.45 -6.90 16.67
C LYS A 19 -32.33 -7.45 15.80
N ALA A 20 -31.81 -8.62 16.16
CA ALA A 20 -30.93 -9.36 15.27
C ALA A 20 -31.67 -9.40 13.93
N ILE A 21 -31.02 -8.92 12.88
CA ILE A 21 -31.62 -8.93 11.54
C ILE A 21 -31.96 -10.40 11.28
N ASP A 22 -33.26 -10.67 11.21
CA ASP A 22 -33.75 -12.02 10.97
C ASP A 22 -33.42 -12.39 9.52
N VAL A 23 -32.33 -13.12 9.36
CA VAL A 23 -31.83 -13.62 8.08
C VAL A 23 -32.36 -15.01 7.77
N THR A 24 -33.25 -15.56 8.60
CA THR A 24 -33.81 -16.91 8.39
C THR A 24 -34.69 -17.01 7.14
N GLY A 25 -35.21 -15.89 6.65
CA GLY A 25 -35.96 -15.80 5.40
C GLY A 25 -35.12 -15.49 4.15
N LEU A 26 -33.81 -15.27 4.28
CA LEU A 26 -32.96 -15.03 3.12
C LEU A 26 -32.59 -16.36 2.46
N PRO A 27 -32.67 -16.45 1.11
CA PRO A 27 -32.25 -17.66 0.40
C PRO A 27 -30.78 -17.93 0.70
N SER A 28 -30.50 -19.14 1.19
CA SER A 28 -29.13 -19.59 1.40
C SER A 28 -28.58 -20.12 0.07
N GLY A 29 -27.48 -19.53 -0.39
CA GLY A 29 -26.82 -19.90 -1.65
C GLY A 29 -26.71 -18.75 -2.65
N PRO A 30 -26.09 -19.01 -3.81
CA PRO A 30 -25.94 -18.01 -4.86
C PRO A 30 -27.32 -17.55 -5.35
N ILE A 31 -27.54 -16.23 -5.40
CA ILE A 31 -28.75 -15.66 -6.00
C ILE A 31 -28.69 -15.97 -7.49
N ALA A 32 -29.62 -16.79 -7.97
CA ALA A 32 -29.81 -16.99 -9.41
C ALA A 32 -30.36 -15.68 -10.00
N LEU A 33 -29.54 -15.02 -10.80
CA LEU A 33 -29.93 -13.82 -11.53
C LEU A 33 -30.50 -14.24 -12.89
N ASP A 34 -31.66 -13.69 -13.24
CA ASP A 34 -32.21 -13.79 -14.57
C ASP A 34 -31.45 -12.84 -15.51
N PRO A 35 -30.84 -13.33 -16.61
CA PRO A 35 -30.09 -12.51 -17.55
C PRO A 35 -30.87 -11.30 -18.08
N ALA A 36 -32.20 -11.43 -18.26
CA ALA A 36 -33.02 -10.33 -18.75
C ALA A 36 -33.12 -9.19 -17.72
N ARG A 37 -33.31 -9.53 -16.44
CA ARG A 37 -33.36 -8.55 -15.34
C ARG A 37 -32.03 -7.86 -15.10
N GLU A 38 -30.93 -8.58 -15.32
CA GLU A 38 -29.59 -8.01 -15.21
C GLU A 38 -29.37 -6.93 -16.28
N GLN A 39 -29.75 -7.19 -17.54
CA GLN A 39 -29.64 -6.22 -18.63
C GLN A 39 -30.48 -4.96 -18.37
N GLU A 40 -31.72 -5.11 -17.88
CA GLU A 40 -32.57 -3.98 -17.51
C GLU A 40 -31.99 -3.15 -16.35
N ALA A 41 -31.31 -3.80 -15.39
CA ALA A 41 -30.64 -3.12 -14.29
C ALA A 41 -29.41 -2.35 -14.77
N VAL A 42 -28.63 -2.94 -15.69
CA VAL A 42 -27.46 -2.29 -16.32
C VAL A 42 -27.91 -1.07 -17.12
N GLN A 43 -28.93 -1.21 -17.99
CA GLN A 43 -29.45 -0.10 -18.78
C GLN A 43 -29.96 1.07 -17.91
N ARG A 44 -30.65 0.76 -16.80
CA ARG A 44 -31.07 1.79 -15.83
C ARG A 44 -29.89 2.45 -15.14
N GLY A 45 -28.84 1.69 -14.82
CA GLY A 45 -27.59 2.23 -14.28
C GLY A 45 -26.92 3.21 -15.25
N GLU A 46 -26.78 2.81 -16.51
CA GLU A 46 -26.19 3.63 -17.57
C GLU A 46 -26.96 4.92 -17.81
N ALA A 47 -28.30 4.85 -17.83
CA ALA A 47 -29.17 6.03 -17.97
C ALA A 47 -29.00 7.03 -16.81
N LEU A 48 -28.62 6.54 -15.61
CA LEU A 48 -28.32 7.35 -14.43
C LEU A 48 -26.84 7.80 -14.36
N GLY A 49 -26.04 7.51 -15.40
CA GLY A 49 -24.63 7.87 -15.47
C GLY A 49 -23.69 6.89 -14.75
N PHE A 50 -24.19 5.73 -14.29
CA PHE A 50 -23.34 4.64 -13.81
C PHE A 50 -22.78 3.88 -15.01
N THR A 51 -21.69 4.38 -15.58
CA THR A 51 -20.87 3.60 -16.52
C THR A 51 -19.96 2.66 -15.75
N ASP A 52 -19.96 1.38 -16.13
CA ASP A 52 -19.03 0.38 -15.61
C ASP A 52 -17.60 0.71 -16.06
N ARG A 53 -16.87 1.44 -15.23
CA ARG A 53 -15.45 1.76 -15.43
C ARG A 53 -14.51 0.71 -14.83
N GLY A 54 -14.94 -0.56 -14.67
CA GLY A 54 -14.13 -1.49 -13.89
C GLY A 54 -14.35 -3.00 -14.00
N GLN A 55 -15.41 -3.55 -14.62
CA GLN A 55 -15.51 -5.01 -14.73
C GLN A 55 -14.61 -5.65 -15.79
N GLN A 56 -13.74 -4.90 -16.47
CA GLN A 56 -12.52 -5.50 -16.98
C GLN A 56 -11.57 -5.76 -15.80
N ARG A 57 -11.68 -6.98 -15.26
CA ARG A 57 -10.84 -7.64 -14.23
C ARG A 57 -11.52 -7.67 -12.85
N ARG A 58 -12.19 -8.81 -12.60
CA ARG A 58 -12.18 -9.49 -11.29
C ARG A 58 -10.96 -9.07 -10.48
N GLY A 59 -11.21 -8.51 -9.29
CA GLY A 59 -10.27 -7.94 -8.31
C GLY A 59 -8.86 -8.54 -8.25
N GLY A 60 -8.05 -8.30 -9.28
CA GLY A 60 -6.62 -8.50 -9.23
C GLY A 60 -6.04 -7.33 -8.49
N ARG A 61 -5.89 -7.45 -7.16
CA ARG A 61 -5.00 -6.60 -6.37
C ARG A 61 -3.74 -6.42 -7.20
N ARG A 62 -3.51 -5.23 -7.80
CA ARG A 62 -2.32 -4.97 -8.61
C ARG A 62 -1.14 -5.42 -7.74
N LYS A 63 -0.50 -6.53 -8.10
CA LYS A 63 0.64 -7.03 -7.34
C LYS A 63 1.67 -5.92 -7.44
N ARG A 64 1.89 -5.21 -6.33
CA ARG A 64 2.92 -4.20 -6.26
C ARG A 64 4.21 -4.92 -6.68
N PRO A 65 4.97 -4.39 -7.64
CA PRO A 65 6.23 -5.01 -8.05
C PRO A 65 7.09 -5.23 -6.81
N ALA A 66 7.83 -6.35 -6.80
CA ALA A 66 8.75 -6.65 -5.71
C ALA A 66 9.70 -5.45 -5.53
N PRO A 67 9.99 -5.04 -4.29
CA PRO A 67 10.97 -3.98 -4.06
C PRO A 67 12.32 -4.41 -4.66
N PRO A 68 13.11 -3.44 -5.17
CA PRO A 68 14.46 -3.75 -5.63
C PRO A 68 15.29 -4.36 -4.50
N PRO A 69 16.25 -5.25 -4.82
CA PRO A 69 17.12 -5.84 -3.80
C PRO A 69 17.91 -4.72 -3.10
N SER A 70 17.86 -4.72 -1.77
CA SER A 70 18.61 -3.79 -0.93
C SER A 70 19.59 -4.56 -0.05
N GLN A 71 20.77 -3.97 0.17
CA GLN A 71 21.78 -4.48 1.08
C GLN A 71 22.12 -3.40 2.11
N THR A 72 22.20 -3.78 3.38
CA THR A 72 22.66 -2.88 4.45
C THR A 72 24.17 -3.00 4.58
N ILE A 73 24.86 -1.86 4.55
CA ILE A 73 26.31 -1.76 4.73
C ILE A 73 26.56 -0.87 5.95
N TYR A 74 27.48 -1.28 6.81
CA TYR A 74 27.93 -0.49 7.96
C TYR A 74 29.31 0.09 7.64
N ILE A 75 29.41 1.41 7.61
CA ILE A 75 30.65 2.13 7.34
C ILE A 75 31.14 2.72 8.67
N ARG A 76 32.39 2.40 9.04
CA ARG A 76 33.06 3.09 10.14
C ARG A 76 33.82 4.28 9.56
N ALA A 77 33.58 5.46 10.12
CA ALA A 77 34.26 6.69 9.77
C ALA A 77 34.65 7.43 11.05
N PRO A 78 35.69 8.30 11.00
CA PRO A 78 35.91 9.31 12.02
C PRO A 78 34.63 10.15 12.21
N GLN A 79 34.34 10.54 13.46
CA GLN A 79 33.12 11.26 13.79
C GLN A 79 32.96 12.54 12.96
N GLU A 80 34.01 13.37 12.90
CA GLU A 80 34.02 14.62 12.14
C GLU A 80 33.69 14.40 10.66
N LEU A 81 34.16 13.30 10.07
CA LEU A 81 33.91 12.98 8.66
C LEU A 81 32.46 12.53 8.44
N ALA A 82 31.89 11.77 9.38
CA ALA A 82 30.49 11.38 9.31
C ALA A 82 29.55 12.59 9.40
N GLU A 83 29.81 13.50 10.34
CA GLU A 83 29.03 14.73 10.52
C GLU A 83 29.15 15.67 9.31
N TRP A 84 30.37 15.79 8.76
CA TRP A 84 30.59 16.52 7.51
C TRP A 84 29.81 15.91 6.35
N PHE A 85 29.83 14.58 6.22
CA PHE A 85 29.13 13.89 5.13
C PHE A 85 27.61 14.05 5.21
N GLU A 86 27.03 13.96 6.41
CA GLU A 86 25.61 14.25 6.64
C GLU A 86 25.26 15.67 6.19
N SER A 87 26.02 16.67 6.67
CA SER A 87 25.83 18.07 6.31
C SER A 87 25.96 18.30 4.80
N TYR A 88 26.93 17.66 4.16
CA TYR A 88 27.12 17.70 2.71
C TYR A 88 25.90 17.15 1.96
N THR A 89 25.38 15.99 2.38
CA THR A 89 24.22 15.37 1.73
C THR A 89 22.97 16.23 1.82
N GLU A 90 22.77 16.94 2.94
CA GLU A 90 21.65 17.87 3.12
C GLU A 90 21.78 19.11 2.21
N GLN A 91 22.98 19.67 2.08
CA GLN A 91 23.24 20.82 1.22
C GLN A 91 22.99 20.53 -0.26
N GLN A 92 23.24 19.30 -0.70
CA GLN A 92 22.91 18.84 -2.06
C GLN A 92 21.40 18.58 -2.26
N GLY A 93 20.58 18.71 -1.22
CA GLY A 93 19.13 18.52 -1.28
C GLY A 93 18.70 17.05 -1.38
N HIS A 94 19.58 16.12 -1.03
CA HIS A 94 19.26 14.70 -1.06
C HIS A 94 18.35 14.30 0.10
N ARG A 95 17.49 13.31 -0.17
CA ARG A 95 16.58 12.73 0.83
C ARG A 95 17.17 11.53 1.55
N ALA A 96 18.30 11.02 1.06
CA ALA A 96 18.96 9.85 1.62
C ALA A 96 20.46 9.87 1.29
N LEU A 97 21.28 9.41 2.23
CA LEU A 97 22.74 9.37 2.11
C LEU A 97 23.25 8.61 0.87
N TRP A 98 22.54 7.58 0.43
CA TRP A 98 22.94 6.79 -0.75
C TRP A 98 22.94 7.62 -2.03
N GLN A 99 22.17 8.71 -2.10
CA GLN A 99 22.11 9.57 -3.29
C GLN A 99 23.45 10.29 -3.49
N SER A 100 24.06 10.80 -2.43
CA SER A 100 25.40 11.40 -2.53
C SER A 100 26.49 10.38 -2.86
N ILE A 101 26.32 9.13 -2.42
CA ILE A 101 27.22 8.04 -2.81
C ILE A 101 27.09 7.75 -4.30
N GLN A 102 25.86 7.77 -4.84
CA GLN A 102 25.61 7.60 -6.27
C GLN A 102 26.22 8.73 -7.09
N ASP A 103 26.00 9.99 -6.69
CA ASP A 103 26.59 11.14 -7.39
C ASP A 103 28.12 11.09 -7.39
N PHE A 104 28.72 10.70 -6.26
CA PHE A 104 30.16 10.49 -6.17
C PHE A 104 30.64 9.38 -7.10
N ARG A 105 29.91 8.25 -7.16
CA ARG A 105 30.22 7.14 -8.06
C ARG A 105 30.22 7.60 -9.52
N ASP A 106 29.18 8.32 -9.94
CA ASP A 106 29.04 8.81 -11.30
C ASP A 106 30.18 9.76 -11.67
N MET A 107 30.61 10.63 -10.74
CA MET A 107 31.78 11.50 -10.92
C MET A 107 33.08 10.71 -11.12
N VAL A 108 33.30 9.65 -10.34
CA VAL A 108 34.50 8.80 -10.42
C VAL A 108 34.52 7.93 -11.68
N GLU A 109 33.37 7.38 -12.08
CA GLU A 109 33.27 6.55 -13.29
C GLU A 109 33.40 7.40 -14.58
N ASN A 110 32.83 8.61 -14.58
CA ASN A 110 32.96 9.55 -15.70
C ASN A 110 34.40 10.08 -15.86
N SER A 111 35.12 10.32 -14.75
CA SER A 111 36.52 10.75 -14.81
C SER A 111 37.50 9.65 -15.24
N ARG A 112 37.11 8.37 -15.13
CA ARG A 112 37.92 7.22 -15.59
C ARG A 112 37.69 6.84 -17.05
N SER A 113 36.65 7.38 -17.68
CA SER A 113 36.26 7.07 -19.06
C SER A 113 36.71 8.15 -20.07
N SER A 114 37.44 9.17 -19.62
CA SER A 114 38.21 10.13 -20.44
C SER A 114 39.70 9.88 -20.33
#